data_AF-A0A916WIV2-F1
#
_entry.id   AF-A0A916WIV2-F1
#
_cell.length_a   1.000
_cell.length_b   1.000
_cell.length_c   1.000
_cell.angle_alpha   90.00
_cell.angle_beta   90.00
_cell.angle_gamma   90.00
#
_symmetry.space_group_name_H-M   'P 1'
#
loop_
_entity.id
_entity.type
_entity.pdbx_description
1 polymer ?
#
loop_
_entity_poly.entity_id
_entity_poly.type
_entity_poly.pdbx_seq_one_letter_code
_entity_poly.pdbx_strand_id
1 'polypeptide(L)'
;MRDEKGLTHMLLLPISSKPLRDGQTALEIPALELRRAKLTDYEHGWITVSECNYDILERSFHFDARQKPQGKFSGMFLEEVRKAFAPFLAAGTAKIDRTR
;
A
#
# COMPACT_ATOMS: atom_id res chain seq x y z
N MET A 1 -6.55 -7.09 9.10
CA MET A 1 -6.87 -8.36 9.81
C MET A 1 -7.02 -8.05 11.29
N ARG A 2 -7.93 -8.68 12.04
CA ARG A 2 -7.93 -8.56 13.51
C ARG A 2 -7.33 -9.80 14.15
N ASP A 3 -6.50 -9.63 15.18
CA ASP A 3 -5.99 -10.75 15.98
C ASP A 3 -6.93 -11.14 17.12
N GLU A 4 -6.58 -12.19 17.86
CA GLU A 4 -7.33 -12.70 19.02
C GLU A 4 -7.47 -11.67 20.16
N LYS A 5 -6.59 -10.66 20.18
CA LYS A 5 -6.61 -9.55 21.15
C LYS A 5 -7.45 -8.37 20.64
N GLY A 6 -8.08 -8.51 19.48
CA GLY A 6 -8.90 -7.48 18.85
C GLY A 6 -8.12 -6.37 18.15
N LEU A 7 -6.80 -6.49 18.02
CA LEU A 7 -5.97 -5.47 17.36
C LEU A 7 -6.10 -5.57 15.85
N THR A 8 -6.16 -4.44 15.16
CA THR A 8 -6.32 -4.34 13.71
C THR A 8 -4.96 -4.17 13.04
N HIS A 9 -4.50 -5.24 12.41
CA HIS A 9 -3.27 -5.35 11.62
C HIS A 9 -3.49 -4.80 10.21
N MET A 10 -2.60 -3.90 9.81
CA MET A 10 -2.60 -3.23 8.51
C MET A 10 -1.30 -3.49 7.77
N LEU A 11 -1.41 -3.61 6.44
CA LEU A 11 -0.28 -3.59 5.52
C LEU A 11 -0.43 -2.36 4.64
N LEU A 12 0.57 -1.50 4.66
CA LEU A 12 0.58 -0.24 3.92
C LEU A 12 1.61 -0.35 2.79
N LEU A 13 1.15 -0.32 1.55
CA LEU A 13 2.02 -0.30 0.37
C LEU A 13 2.30 1.16 -0.02
N PRO A 14 3.56 1.54 -0.28
CA PRO A 14 3.89 2.90 -0.63
C PRO A 14 3.50 3.22 -2.07
N ILE A 15 3.10 4.47 -2.30
CA ILE A 15 2.83 5.04 -3.62
C ILE A 15 3.92 6.08 -3.92
N SER A 16 4.49 6.02 -5.13
CA SER A 16 5.49 6.97 -5.61
C SER A 16 5.06 7.58 -6.93
N SER A 17 5.38 8.86 -7.14
CA SER A 17 5.28 9.53 -8.45
C SER A 17 6.59 9.53 -9.23
N LYS A 18 7.63 8.88 -8.68
CA LYS A 18 8.93 8.71 -9.29
C LYS A 18 9.13 7.25 -9.70
N PRO A 19 9.89 6.99 -10.77
CA PRO A 19 10.28 5.65 -11.15
C PRO A 19 11.00 4.94 -10.01
N LEU A 20 10.90 3.61 -10.01
CA LEU A 20 11.45 2.74 -8.99
C LEU A 20 12.96 2.83 -8.91
N ARG A 21 13.50 2.51 -7.74
CA ARG A 21 14.93 2.25 -7.56
C ARG A 21 15.25 0.82 -7.99
N ASP A 22 16.50 0.59 -8.39
CA ASP A 22 16.98 -0.76 -8.74
C ASP A 22 16.65 -1.76 -7.62
N GLY A 23 16.12 -2.92 -8.02
CA GLY A 23 15.74 -4.00 -7.10
C GLY A 23 14.32 -3.92 -6.53
N GLN A 24 13.57 -2.82 -6.77
CA GLN A 24 12.16 -2.74 -6.39
C GLN A 24 11.24 -3.26 -7.50
N THR A 25 10.15 -3.93 -7.10
CA THR A 25 9.05 -4.29 -8.00
C THR A 25 7.85 -3.41 -7.68
N ALA A 26 7.26 -2.78 -8.69
CA ALA A 26 6.03 -2.02 -8.54
C ALA A 26 5.05 -2.23 -9.69
N LEU A 27 3.80 -1.94 -9.37
CA LEU A 27 2.71 -1.90 -10.33
C LEU A 27 2.42 -0.44 -10.69
N GLU A 28 2.43 -0.11 -11.98
CA GLU A 28 1.99 1.19 -12.46
C GLU A 28 0.49 1.39 -12.18
N ILE A 29 0.11 2.61 -11.77
CA ILE A 29 -1.26 3.01 -11.52
C ILE A 29 -1.83 3.61 -12.82
N PRO A 30 -2.86 3.00 -13.43
CA PRO A 30 -3.49 3.57 -14.61
C PRO A 30 -4.04 4.97 -14.33
N ALA A 31 -4.00 5.86 -15.33
CA ALA A 31 -4.48 7.24 -15.19
C ALA A 31 -5.92 7.36 -14.66
N LEU A 32 -6.79 6.41 -15.02
CA LEU A 32 -8.16 6.35 -14.50
C LEU A 32 -8.20 6.05 -12.99
N GLU A 33 -7.30 5.20 -12.51
CA GLU A 33 -7.17 4.84 -11.10
C GLU A 33 -6.54 5.97 -10.28
N LEU A 34 -5.59 6.73 -10.84
CA LEU A 34 -5.11 7.98 -10.23
C LEU A 34 -6.26 8.96 -9.99
N ARG A 35 -7.14 9.15 -10.98
CA ARG A 35 -8.33 10.01 -10.85
C ARG A 35 -9.29 9.51 -9.76
N ARG A 36 -9.60 8.21 -9.73
CA ARG A 36 -10.48 7.59 -8.71
C ARG A 36 -9.93 7.72 -7.29
N ALA A 37 -8.61 7.59 -7.15
CA ALA A 37 -7.90 7.75 -5.89
C ALA A 37 -7.68 9.21 -5.47
N LYS A 38 -8.10 10.19 -6.29
CA LYS A 38 -7.80 11.62 -6.10
C LYS A 38 -6.31 11.91 -5.98
N LEU A 39 -5.54 11.22 -6.82
CA LEU A 39 -4.09 11.34 -6.99
C LEU A 39 -3.79 12.10 -8.30
N THR A 40 -4.63 13.09 -8.63
CA THR A 40 -4.62 13.80 -9.94
C THR A 40 -3.44 14.73 -10.14
N ASP A 41 -2.73 15.09 -9.06
CA ASP A 41 -1.54 15.92 -9.12
C ASP A 41 -0.32 15.13 -9.64
N TYR A 42 -0.45 13.80 -9.76
CA TYR A 42 0.58 12.93 -10.30
C TYR A 42 0.28 12.60 -11.77
N GLU A 43 1.22 12.91 -12.66
CA GLU A 43 1.17 12.50 -14.07
C GLU A 43 1.30 10.97 -14.20
N HIS A 44 2.17 10.38 -13.39
CA HIS A 44 2.39 8.94 -13.26
C HIS A 44 2.47 8.53 -11.79
N GLY A 45 2.10 7.28 -11.48
CA GLY A 45 2.21 6.73 -10.14
C GLY A 45 2.45 5.23 -10.14
N TRP A 46 3.16 4.75 -9.12
CA TRP A 46 3.48 3.34 -8.93
C TRP A 46 3.20 2.91 -7.49
N ILE A 47 2.71 1.69 -7.31
CA ILE A 47 2.58 1.01 -6.01
C ILE A 47 3.74 0.03 -5.87
N THR A 48 4.68 0.25 -4.96
CA THR A 48 5.76 -0.71 -4.71
C THR A 48 5.17 -1.95 -4.04
N VAL A 49 5.20 -3.08 -4.74
CA VAL A 49 4.65 -4.37 -4.27
C VAL A 49 5.71 -5.25 -3.62
N SER A 50 6.99 -4.93 -3.83
CA SER A 50 8.09 -5.60 -3.12
C SER A 50 8.29 -5.10 -1.69
N GLU A 51 7.52 -4.10 -1.23
CA GLU A 51 7.67 -3.46 0.07
C GLU A 51 6.31 -3.16 0.69
N CYS A 52 6.19 -3.35 2.00
CA CYS A 52 5.07 -2.88 2.80
C CYS A 52 5.53 -2.51 4.21
N ASN A 53 4.86 -1.50 4.78
CA ASN A 53 4.93 -1.27 6.21
C ASN A 53 3.83 -2.08 6.89
N TYR A 54 4.17 -2.71 8.00
CA TYR A 54 3.21 -3.35 8.88
C TYR A 54 2.91 -2.42 10.04
N ASP A 55 1.62 -2.24 10.35
CA ASP A 55 1.17 -1.35 11.42
C ASP A 55 -0.04 -1.94 12.16
N ILE A 56 -0.25 -1.47 13.39
CA ILE A 56 -1.40 -1.82 14.23
C ILE A 56 -2.20 -0.56 14.49
N LEU A 57 -3.43 -0.51 13.98
CA LEU A 57 -4.27 0.69 13.97
C LEU A 57 -4.43 1.32 15.36
N GLU A 58 -4.69 0.50 16.38
CA GLU A 58 -4.95 0.95 17.75
C GLU A 58 -3.68 1.45 18.46
N ARG A 59 -2.50 1.20 17.89
CA ARG A 59 -1.20 1.61 18.44
C ARG A 59 -0.42 2.53 17.50
N SER A 60 -1.00 2.84 16.35
CA SER A 60 -0.35 3.60 15.30
C SER A 60 -0.18 5.05 15.76
N PHE A 61 1.06 5.53 15.71
CA PHE A 61 1.38 6.95 15.93
C PHE A 61 1.27 7.79 14.65
N HIS A 62 1.38 7.16 13.48
CA HIS A 62 1.50 7.86 12.19
C HIS A 62 0.23 7.82 11.34
N PHE A 63 -0.62 6.82 11.54
CA PHE A 63 -1.90 6.67 10.85
C PHE A 63 -3.05 7.00 11.80
N ASP A 64 -3.80 8.08 11.50
CA ASP A 64 -5.01 8.45 12.23
C ASP A 64 -6.24 7.80 11.58
N ALA A 65 -6.84 6.83 12.28
CA ALA A 65 -8.04 6.12 11.85
C ALA A 65 -9.25 7.03 11.57
N ARG A 66 -9.26 8.24 12.14
CA ARG A 66 -10.34 9.22 11.97
C ARG A 66 -10.15 10.06 10.72
N GLN A 67 -8.95 10.03 10.12
CA GLN A 67 -8.69 10.76 8.89
C GLN A 67 -9.55 10.20 7.76
N LYS A 68 -10.25 11.10 7.05
CA LYS A 68 -11.05 10.71 5.90
C LYS A 68 -10.12 10.17 4.80
N PRO A 69 -10.41 8.99 4.22
CA PRO A 69 -9.66 8.49 3.08
C PRO A 69 -9.64 9.51 1.94
N GLN A 70 -8.45 9.76 1.37
CA GLN A 70 -8.28 10.70 0.25
C GLN A 70 -9.13 10.29 -0.95
N GLY A 71 -9.07 9.01 -1.32
CA GLY A 71 -9.84 8.40 -2.38
C GLY A 71 -9.79 6.88 -2.28
N LYS A 72 -10.20 6.20 -3.36
CA LYS A 72 -10.13 4.74 -3.45
C LYS A 72 -9.84 4.29 -4.88
N PHE A 73 -9.10 3.20 -4.99
CA PHE A 73 -9.00 2.44 -6.22
C PHE A 73 -10.27 1.63 -6.49
N SER A 74 -10.46 1.21 -7.73
CA SER A 74 -11.50 0.24 -8.06
C SER A 74 -11.18 -1.14 -7.52
N GLY A 75 -12.23 -1.96 -7.32
CA GLY A 75 -12.04 -3.35 -6.88
C GLY A 75 -11.22 -4.17 -7.88
N MET A 76 -11.38 -3.90 -9.19
CA MET A 76 -10.61 -4.58 -10.24
C MET A 76 -9.11 -4.25 -10.12
N PHE A 77 -8.75 -2.98 -9.95
CA PHE A 77 -7.35 -2.60 -9.77
C PHE A 77 -6.77 -3.12 -8.45
N LEU A 78 -7.57 -3.13 -7.37
CA LEU A 78 -7.15 -3.72 -6.10
C LEU A 78 -6.85 -5.22 -6.21
N GLU A 79 -7.59 -5.98 -7.02
CA GLU A 79 -7.25 -7.39 -7.28
C GLU A 79 -5.93 -7.55 -8.03
N GLU A 80 -5.61 -6.65 -8.96
CA GLU A 80 -4.31 -6.65 -9.64
C GLU A 80 -3.17 -6.33 -8.66
N VAL A 81 -3.36 -5.35 -7.78
CA VAL A 81 -2.42 -5.05 -6.68
C VAL A 81 -2.23 -6.28 -5.79
N ARG A 82 -3.32 -6.96 -5.40
CA ARG A 82 -3.29 -8.15 -4.55
C ARG A 82 -2.49 -9.28 -5.20
N LYS A 83 -2.71 -9.55 -6.50
CA LYS A 83 -1.96 -10.57 -7.25
C LYS A 83 -0.48 -10.23 -7.34
N ALA A 84 -0.14 -8.97 -7.60
CA ALA A 84 1.25 -8.51 -7.69
C ALA A 84 1.97 -8.56 -6.32
N PHE A 85 1.26 -8.29 -5.23
CA PHE A 85 1.81 -8.29 -3.88
C PHE A 85 1.95 -9.69 -3.25
N ALA A 86 1.05 -10.62 -3.58
CA ALA A 86 0.96 -11.94 -2.94
C ALA A 86 2.30 -12.72 -2.88
N PRO A 87 3.16 -12.75 -3.93
CA PRO A 87 4.44 -13.45 -3.88
C PRO A 87 5.38 -12.88 -2.79
N PHE A 88 5.42 -11.56 -2.65
CA PHE A 88 6.29 -10.89 -1.68
C PHE A 88 5.78 -11.05 -0.24
N LEU A 89 4.46 -11.07 -0.06
CA LEU A 89 3.85 -11.40 1.22
C LEU A 89 4.16 -12.83 1.64
N ALA A 90 4.03 -13.79 0.71
CA ALA A 90 4.30 -15.20 0.98
C ALA A 90 5.78 -15.48 1.32
N ALA A 91 6.71 -14.76 0.67
CA ALA A 91 8.14 -14.86 0.93
C ALA A 91 8.56 -14.16 2.24
N GLY A 92 7.71 -13.32 2.83
CA GLY A 92 8.05 -12.49 4.00
C GLY A 92 9.04 -11.36 3.72
N THR A 93 9.43 -11.16 2.45
CA THR A 93 10.45 -10.18 2.05
C THR A 93 9.94 -8.76 1.92
N ALA A 94 8.62 -8.57 1.84
CA ALA A 94 8.03 -7.24 1.70
C ALA A 94 8.01 -6.43 3.00
N LYS A 95 8.00 -7.09 4.17
CA LYS A 95 7.79 -6.37 5.43
C LYS A 95 9.04 -5.57 5.80
N ILE A 96 8.93 -4.25 5.74
CA ILE A 96 9.95 -3.35 6.28
C ILE A 96 9.62 -3.06 7.74
N ASP A 97 10.45 -3.58 8.65
CA ASP A 97 10.38 -3.22 10.06
C ASP A 97 11.27 -1.99 10.31
N ARG A 98 10.64 -0.82 10.48
CA ARG A 98 11.32 0.44 10.84
C ARG A 98 11.23 0.75 12.33
N THR A 99 10.91 -0.23 13.18
CA THR A 99 10.78 -0.05 14.64
C THR A 99 12.07 -0.34 15.42
N ARG A 100 13.22 -0.44 14.73
CA ARG A 100 14.55 -0.56 15.32
C ARG A 100 15.44 0.61 14.93
#